data_AF-A0A172UX93-F1
#
_entry.id   AF-A0A172UX93-F1
#
_cell.length_a   1.000
_cell.length_b   1.000
_cell.length_c   1.000
_cell.angle_alpha   90.00
_cell.angle_beta   90.00
_cell.angle_gamma   90.00
#
_symmetry.space_group_name_H-M   'P 1'
#
loop_
_entity.id
_entity.type
_entity.pdbx_description
1 polymer ?
#
loop_
_entity_poly.entity_id
_entity_poly.type
_entity_poly.pdbx_seq_one_letter_code
_entity_poly.pdbx_strand_id
1 'polypeptide(L)'
;MDVSITSSDEQPDAPPREDMVASSCEFAASYPDNARLTVRVSADPDVDGCAIAQSLMNTAMSAYKQRPKIGTSGLPSTVLSGADPCEPAERLRATRKVDISPADVTVNSCMFTVDDESVVDVSFSYKDPAMLDVSFSQLTIDGHRVVGDDKRGVYDVVVGEPVDGARGRVVPLVSVVGSAGSNELVLDVALAVAEMF
;
A
#
# COMPACT_ATOMS: atom_id res chain seq x y z
N MET A 1 16.81 -6.72 11.31
CA MET A 1 17.06 -6.75 9.86
C MET A 1 17.34 -8.19 9.56
N ASP A 2 16.49 -8.78 8.77
CA ASP A 2 16.53 -10.20 8.45
C ASP A 2 16.83 -10.35 6.97
N VAL A 3 17.82 -11.19 6.64
CA VAL A 3 18.25 -11.43 5.27
C VAL A 3 17.99 -12.90 4.96
N SER A 4 17.26 -13.16 3.88
CA SER A 4 17.02 -14.51 3.37
C SER A 4 17.59 -14.65 1.96
N ILE A 5 18.03 -15.86 1.64
CA ILE A 5 18.63 -16.22 0.35
C ILE A 5 17.90 -17.45 -0.17
N THR A 6 17.51 -17.40 -1.44
CA THR A 6 16.89 -18.53 -2.14
C THR A 6 17.60 -18.70 -3.49
N SER A 7 18.17 -19.88 -3.72
CA SER A 7 18.80 -20.26 -4.99
C SER A 7 17.98 -21.35 -5.67
N SER A 8 17.78 -21.26 -6.99
CA SER A 8 17.15 -22.33 -7.77
C SER A 8 18.03 -23.58 -7.88
N ASP A 9 19.36 -23.42 -7.78
CA ASP A 9 20.32 -24.54 -7.84
C ASP A 9 20.27 -25.43 -6.59
N GLU A 10 19.81 -24.87 -5.47
CA GLU A 10 19.78 -25.53 -4.16
C GLU A 10 18.38 -26.08 -3.82
N GLN A 11 17.44 -26.04 -4.78
CA GLN A 11 16.10 -26.61 -4.59
C GLN A 11 16.14 -28.15 -4.65
N PRO A 12 15.30 -28.85 -3.87
CA PRO A 12 15.28 -30.32 -3.81
C PRO A 12 15.04 -31.00 -5.16
N ASP A 13 14.30 -30.34 -6.05
CA ASP A 13 13.90 -30.82 -7.38
C ASP A 13 14.67 -30.13 -8.51
N ALA A 14 15.80 -29.48 -8.20
CA ALA A 14 16.60 -28.80 -9.21
C ALA A 14 17.17 -29.81 -10.24
N PRO A 15 17.00 -29.58 -11.55
CA PRO A 15 17.64 -30.43 -12.55
C PRO A 15 19.17 -30.36 -12.43
N PRO A 16 19.90 -31.40 -12.86
CA PRO A 16 21.35 -31.36 -12.94
C PRO A 16 21.82 -30.09 -13.68
N ARG A 17 22.92 -29.49 -13.23
CA ARG A 17 23.43 -28.22 -13.81
C ARG A 17 23.64 -28.26 -15.32
N GLU A 18 23.92 -29.43 -15.87
CA GLU A 18 24.08 -29.67 -17.30
C GLU A 18 22.77 -29.56 -18.12
N ASP A 19 21.62 -29.72 -17.46
CA ASP A 19 20.28 -29.57 -18.05
C ASP A 19 19.63 -28.21 -17.71
N MET A 20 20.31 -27.36 -16.93
CA MET A 20 19.81 -26.04 -16.56
C MET A 20 19.99 -25.04 -17.70
N VAL A 21 18.91 -24.38 -18.10
CA VAL A 21 18.94 -23.31 -19.12
C VAL A 21 19.30 -21.95 -18.51
N ALA A 22 19.02 -21.78 -17.21
CA ALA A 22 19.42 -20.61 -16.43
C ALA A 22 19.40 -20.96 -14.94
N SER A 23 20.30 -20.37 -14.16
CA SER A 23 20.23 -20.33 -12.70
C SER A 23 19.58 -19.02 -12.26
N SER A 24 18.85 -19.03 -11.15
CA SER A 24 18.34 -17.82 -10.52
C SER A 24 18.64 -17.79 -9.03
N CYS A 25 19.06 -16.63 -8.55
CA CYS A 25 19.34 -16.39 -7.15
C CYS A 25 18.57 -15.17 -6.68
N GLU A 26 17.86 -15.30 -5.56
CA GLU A 26 17.10 -14.24 -4.93
C GLU A 26 17.65 -13.96 -3.52
N PHE A 27 17.91 -12.68 -3.25
CA PHE A 27 18.17 -12.17 -1.93
C PHE A 27 17.01 -11.26 -1.52
N ALA A 28 16.55 -11.39 -0.28
CA ALA A 28 15.62 -10.45 0.32
C ALA A 28 16.17 -9.94 1.65
N ALA A 29 16.04 -8.64 1.90
CA ALA A 29 16.38 -8.00 3.16
C ALA A 29 15.17 -7.23 3.68
N SER A 30 14.73 -7.56 4.88
CA SER A 30 13.59 -6.94 5.56
C SER A 30 14.07 -6.02 6.69
N TYR A 31 13.49 -4.83 6.76
CA TYR A 31 13.80 -3.80 7.75
C TYR A 31 12.66 -3.60 8.76
N PRO A 32 12.95 -3.08 9.97
CA PRO A 32 11.92 -2.86 11.00
C PRO A 32 10.81 -1.87 10.62
N ASP A 33 11.06 -1.00 9.63
CA ASP A 33 10.09 -0.05 9.09
C ASP A 33 9.27 -0.63 7.93
N ASN A 34 9.15 -1.96 7.86
CA ASN A 34 8.45 -2.73 6.83
C ASN A 34 8.99 -2.53 5.40
N ALA A 35 10.14 -1.87 5.23
CA ALA A 35 10.79 -1.84 3.95
C ALA A 35 11.40 -3.20 3.62
N ARG A 36 11.25 -3.62 2.35
CA ARG A 36 11.83 -4.84 1.82
C ARG A 36 12.65 -4.51 0.58
N LEU A 37 13.90 -4.94 0.57
CA LEU A 37 14.74 -4.94 -0.63
C LEU A 37 14.79 -6.37 -1.15
N THR A 38 14.50 -6.54 -2.44
CA THR A 38 14.62 -7.84 -3.12
C THR A 38 15.51 -7.68 -4.33
N VAL A 39 16.48 -8.57 -4.48
CA VAL A 39 17.33 -8.68 -5.67
C VAL A 39 17.17 -10.08 -6.22
N ARG A 40 16.73 -10.18 -7.47
CA ARG A 40 16.67 -11.43 -8.21
C ARG A 40 17.57 -11.33 -9.43
N VAL A 41 18.50 -12.27 -9.56
CA VAL A 41 19.39 -12.39 -10.71
C VAL A 41 19.09 -13.71 -11.39
N SER A 42 18.86 -13.67 -12.70
CA SER A 42 18.86 -14.86 -13.55
C SER A 42 20.06 -14.77 -14.49
N ALA A 43 20.84 -15.84 -14.57
CA ALA A 43 22.06 -15.88 -15.38
C ALA A 43 22.26 -17.27 -15.99
N ASP A 44 23.14 -17.35 -16.99
CA ASP A 44 23.56 -18.63 -17.56
C ASP A 44 24.23 -19.52 -16.47
N PRO A 45 24.17 -20.86 -16.59
CA PRO A 45 24.65 -21.77 -15.54
C PRO A 45 26.14 -21.65 -15.20
N ASP A 46 26.95 -21.11 -16.12
CA ASP A 46 28.38 -20.87 -15.95
C ASP A 46 28.69 -19.53 -15.26
N VAL A 47 27.66 -18.70 -15.03
CA VAL A 47 27.76 -17.42 -14.33
C VAL A 47 27.28 -17.58 -12.90
N ASP A 48 28.06 -17.10 -11.93
CA ASP A 48 27.67 -17.08 -10.52
C ASP A 48 26.64 -15.97 -10.25
N GLY A 49 25.37 -16.27 -10.56
CA GLY A 49 24.24 -15.38 -10.33
C GLY A 49 24.05 -15.02 -8.85
N CYS A 50 24.46 -15.88 -7.91
CA CYS A 50 24.36 -15.59 -6.48
C CYS A 50 25.41 -14.57 -6.01
N ALA A 51 26.65 -14.65 -6.50
CA ALA A 51 27.66 -13.63 -6.22
C ALA A 51 27.23 -12.24 -6.75
N ILE A 52 26.62 -12.21 -7.94
CA ILE A 52 26.04 -10.98 -8.50
C ILE A 52 24.90 -10.46 -7.62
N ALA A 53 23.95 -11.33 -7.26
CA ALA A 53 22.79 -10.96 -6.44
C ALA A 53 23.24 -10.44 -5.06
N GLN A 54 24.25 -11.07 -4.45
CA GLN A 54 24.82 -10.64 -3.18
C GLN A 54 25.49 -9.26 -3.28
N SER A 55 26.27 -9.03 -4.34
CA SER A 55 26.92 -7.73 -4.58
C SER A 55 25.91 -6.60 -4.77
N LEU A 56 24.86 -6.87 -5.56
CA LEU A 56 23.73 -5.95 -5.76
C LEU A 56 22.97 -5.68 -4.45
N MET A 57 22.69 -6.73 -3.66
CA MET A 57 22.01 -6.58 -2.36
C MET A 57 22.84 -5.72 -1.39
N ASN A 58 24.15 -5.95 -1.29
CA ASN A 58 25.03 -5.12 -0.45
C ASN A 58 25.04 -3.65 -0.88
N THR A 59 25.03 -3.40 -2.19
CA THR A 59 24.94 -2.05 -2.76
C THR A 59 23.59 -1.41 -2.41
N ALA A 60 22.49 -2.13 -2.61
CA ALA A 60 21.15 -1.66 -2.29
C ALA A 60 20.99 -1.35 -0.80
N MET A 61 21.48 -2.22 0.09
CA MET A 61 21.50 -1.99 1.53
C MET A 61 22.32 -0.74 1.91
N SER A 62 23.46 -0.52 1.26
CA SER A 62 24.32 0.64 1.51
C SER A 62 23.66 1.94 1.06
N ALA A 63 22.99 1.93 -0.10
CA ALA A 63 22.20 3.06 -0.58
C ALA A 63 21.00 3.33 0.33
N TYR A 64 20.32 2.28 0.79
CA TYR A 64 19.15 2.38 1.67
C TYR A 64 19.46 3.05 3.02
N LYS A 65 20.69 2.90 3.54
CA LYS A 65 21.16 3.62 4.74
C LYS A 65 21.29 5.13 4.53
N GLN A 66 21.47 5.58 3.29
CA GLN A 66 21.62 7.00 2.94
C GLN A 66 20.27 7.68 2.63
N ARG A 67 19.16 6.95 2.75
CA ARG A 67 17.83 7.52 2.49
C ARG A 67 17.58 8.74 3.38
N PRO A 68 16.89 9.78 2.87
CA PRO A 68 16.42 10.87 3.70
C PRO A 68 15.60 10.33 4.88
N LYS A 69 15.71 10.98 6.04
CA LYS A 69 14.89 10.61 7.19
C LYS A 69 13.41 10.88 6.84
N ILE A 70 12.52 10.03 7.35
CA ILE A 70 11.08 10.28 7.24
C ILE A 70 10.80 11.68 7.81
N GLY A 71 10.01 12.48 7.08
CA GLY A 71 9.67 13.86 7.45
C GLY A 71 10.64 14.94 6.95
N THR A 72 11.71 14.62 6.21
CA THR A 72 12.64 15.65 5.69
C THR A 72 12.31 16.17 4.29
N SER A 73 11.13 15.86 3.74
CA SER A 73 10.73 16.31 2.40
C SER A 73 10.49 17.81 2.30
N GLY A 74 10.37 18.51 3.45
CA GLY A 74 9.98 19.93 3.51
C GLY A 74 8.53 20.18 3.14
N LEU A 75 7.76 19.14 2.79
CA LEU A 75 6.33 19.22 2.57
C LEU A 75 5.60 19.26 3.93
N PRO A 76 4.52 20.05 4.05
CA PRO A 76 3.72 20.08 5.26
C PRO A 76 3.13 18.69 5.53
N SER A 77 3.18 18.27 6.81
CA SER A 77 2.41 17.12 7.27
C SER A 77 0.92 17.43 7.19
N THR A 78 0.15 16.44 6.80
CA THR A 78 -1.32 16.49 6.79
C THR A 78 -1.87 15.56 7.86
N VAL A 79 -3.19 15.58 8.05
CA VAL A 79 -3.91 14.60 8.89
C VAL A 79 -3.64 13.15 8.49
N LEU A 80 -3.32 12.88 7.21
CA LEU A 80 -2.98 11.56 6.69
C LEU A 80 -1.52 11.15 6.95
N SER A 81 -0.67 12.08 7.40
CA SER A 81 0.75 11.80 7.62
C SER A 81 0.95 10.95 8.87
N GLY A 82 1.22 9.65 8.66
CA GLY A 82 1.39 8.68 9.75
C GLY A 82 0.08 8.06 10.24
N ALA A 83 -1.05 8.36 9.59
CA ALA A 83 -2.30 7.66 9.82
C ALA A 83 -2.20 6.19 9.32
N ASP A 84 -2.95 5.29 9.94
CA ASP A 84 -3.01 3.89 9.55
C ASP A 84 -4.19 3.67 8.58
N PRO A 85 -3.95 3.27 7.31
CA PRO A 85 -5.03 3.02 6.35
C PRO A 85 -5.89 1.80 6.72
N CYS A 86 -5.43 0.92 7.62
CA CYS A 86 -6.19 -0.24 8.09
C CYS A 86 -7.05 0.05 9.33
N GLU A 87 -6.93 1.21 9.96
CA GLU A 87 -7.69 1.53 11.17
C GLU A 87 -9.22 1.46 10.98
N PRO A 88 -9.82 1.84 9.83
CA PRO A 88 -11.25 1.60 9.58
C PRO A 88 -11.60 0.11 9.63
N ALA A 89 -10.76 -0.74 9.04
CA ALA A 89 -10.96 -2.19 9.02
C ALA A 89 -10.91 -2.78 10.45
N GLU A 90 -9.99 -2.29 11.28
CA GLU A 90 -9.90 -2.66 12.70
C GLU A 90 -11.14 -2.25 13.49
N ARG A 91 -11.72 -1.06 13.23
CA ARG A 91 -13.00 -0.65 13.84
C ARG A 91 -14.15 -1.58 13.41
N LEU A 92 -14.21 -1.94 12.12
CA LEU A 92 -15.25 -2.84 11.60
C LEU A 92 -15.23 -4.24 12.25
N ARG A 93 -14.08 -4.70 12.77
CA ARG A 93 -14.00 -6.00 13.48
C ARG A 93 -14.88 -6.08 14.72
N ALA A 94 -15.34 -4.95 15.26
CA ALA A 94 -16.28 -4.94 16.38
C ALA A 94 -17.65 -5.53 16.00
N THR A 95 -18.03 -5.48 14.72
CA THR A 95 -19.37 -5.88 14.24
C THR A 95 -19.36 -6.84 13.05
N ARG A 96 -18.23 -6.97 12.34
CA ARG A 96 -18.09 -7.78 11.11
C ARG A 96 -16.89 -8.72 11.18
N LYS A 97 -16.89 -9.76 10.36
CA LYS A 97 -15.68 -10.56 10.13
C LYS A 97 -14.80 -9.83 9.11
N VAL A 98 -13.58 -9.45 9.51
CA VAL A 98 -12.64 -8.72 8.64
C VAL A 98 -11.32 -9.46 8.53
N ASP A 99 -10.96 -9.84 7.31
CA ASP A 99 -9.67 -10.45 6.97
C ASP A 99 -8.75 -9.42 6.29
N ILE A 100 -7.56 -9.24 6.85
CA ILE A 100 -6.53 -8.32 6.34
C ILE A 100 -5.27 -9.15 6.07
N SER A 101 -4.93 -9.29 4.81
CA SER A 101 -3.70 -9.95 4.38
C SER A 101 -2.53 -8.96 4.40
N PRO A 102 -1.39 -9.28 5.05
CA PRO A 102 -0.23 -8.37 5.04
C PRO A 102 0.32 -8.04 3.66
N ALA A 103 0.03 -8.86 2.65
CA ALA A 103 0.44 -8.61 1.26
C ALA A 103 -0.40 -7.50 0.59
N ASP A 104 -1.57 -7.18 1.17
CA ASP A 104 -2.57 -6.26 0.64
C ASP A 104 -2.58 -4.92 1.41
N VAL A 105 -1.58 -4.72 2.27
CA VAL A 105 -1.36 -3.49 3.05
C VAL A 105 -0.14 -2.75 2.50
N THR A 106 -0.31 -1.45 2.25
CA THR A 106 0.78 -0.54 1.91
C THR A 106 0.81 0.63 2.90
N VAL A 107 1.81 1.51 2.76
CA VAL A 107 1.93 2.70 3.60
C VAL A 107 0.74 3.67 3.43
N ASN A 108 0.00 3.59 2.32
CA ASN A 108 -1.08 4.51 2.01
C ASN A 108 -2.39 3.82 1.61
N SER A 109 -2.46 2.49 1.70
CA SER A 109 -3.68 1.74 1.41
C SER A 109 -3.79 0.47 2.24
N CYS A 110 -5.03 0.05 2.46
CA CYS A 110 -5.37 -1.21 3.10
C CYS A 110 -6.54 -1.84 2.35
N MET A 111 -6.29 -2.99 1.74
CA MET A 111 -7.36 -3.80 1.17
C MET A 111 -7.70 -4.95 2.11
N PHE A 112 -8.99 -5.18 2.31
CA PHE A 112 -9.49 -6.20 3.24
C PHE A 112 -10.80 -6.82 2.75
N THR A 113 -11.07 -8.03 3.22
CA THR A 113 -12.31 -8.76 2.91
C THR A 113 -13.23 -8.73 4.12
N VAL A 114 -14.51 -8.42 3.90
CA VAL A 114 -15.55 -8.40 4.92
C VAL A 114 -16.54 -9.55 4.68
N ASP A 115 -16.84 -10.27 5.75
CA ASP A 115 -17.79 -11.39 5.79
C ASP A 115 -17.50 -12.47 4.71
N ASP A 116 -16.21 -12.66 4.38
CA ASP A 116 -15.69 -13.57 3.34
C ASP A 116 -16.19 -13.32 1.91
N GLU A 117 -16.85 -12.19 1.65
CA GLU A 117 -17.54 -11.94 0.37
C GLU A 117 -17.13 -10.63 -0.30
N SER A 118 -17.06 -9.54 0.46
CA SER A 118 -16.88 -8.19 -0.09
C SER A 118 -15.47 -7.68 0.12
N VAL A 119 -14.81 -7.31 -0.96
CA VAL A 119 -13.48 -6.69 -0.91
C VAL A 119 -13.65 -5.18 -0.85
N VAL A 120 -12.96 -4.55 0.09
CA VAL A 120 -12.91 -3.09 0.25
C VAL A 120 -11.45 -2.65 0.22
N ASP A 121 -11.15 -1.62 -0.58
CA ASP A 121 -9.90 -0.88 -0.58
C ASP A 121 -10.11 0.48 0.09
N VAL A 122 -9.29 0.76 1.10
CA VAL A 122 -9.16 2.09 1.70
C VAL A 122 -7.81 2.65 1.30
N SER A 123 -7.77 3.84 0.70
CA SER A 123 -6.51 4.45 0.27
C SER A 123 -6.46 5.96 0.48
N PHE A 124 -5.29 6.43 0.92
CA PHE A 124 -5.01 7.85 1.09
C PHE A 124 -4.69 8.49 -0.25
N SER A 125 -5.31 9.64 -0.48
CA SER A 125 -5.11 10.42 -1.70
C SER A 125 -5.06 11.93 -1.42
N TYR A 126 -4.59 12.67 -2.41
CA TYR A 126 -4.53 14.13 -2.41
C TYR A 126 -5.03 14.63 -3.75
N LYS A 127 -6.10 15.43 -3.76
CA LYS A 127 -6.71 15.95 -5.00
C LYS A 127 -6.71 17.47 -5.03
N ASP A 128 -6.70 18.00 -6.24
CA ASP A 128 -6.95 19.43 -6.47
C ASP A 128 -8.37 19.76 -5.98
N PRO A 129 -8.56 20.79 -5.12
CA PRO A 129 -9.88 21.23 -4.68
C PRO A 129 -10.89 21.42 -5.83
N ALA A 130 -10.44 21.91 -6.99
CA ALA A 130 -11.31 22.15 -8.15
C ALA A 130 -11.91 20.87 -8.74
N MET A 131 -11.28 19.71 -8.52
CA MET A 131 -11.83 18.42 -8.96
C MET A 131 -12.95 17.91 -8.06
N LEU A 132 -13.06 18.41 -6.82
CA LEU A 132 -14.10 17.99 -5.87
C LEU A 132 -15.46 18.64 -6.19
N ASP A 133 -15.43 19.86 -6.74
CA ASP A 133 -16.62 20.66 -7.05
C ASP A 133 -17.42 20.17 -8.27
N VAL A 134 -16.91 19.16 -8.97
CA VAL A 134 -17.55 18.57 -10.16
C VAL A 134 -18.43 17.34 -9.80
N SER A 135 -18.46 16.92 -8.53
CA SER A 135 -19.27 15.77 -8.08
C SER A 135 -20.75 16.16 -7.89
N PHE A 136 -21.65 15.39 -8.50
CA PHE A 136 -23.10 15.66 -8.57
C PHE A 136 -23.87 15.34 -7.28
N SER A 137 -23.31 14.55 -6.37
CA SER A 137 -23.87 14.27 -5.04
C SER A 137 -22.95 14.83 -3.97
N GLN A 138 -23.41 15.86 -3.25
CA GLN A 138 -22.72 16.37 -2.06
C GLN A 138 -23.25 15.60 -0.84
N LEU A 139 -22.72 14.39 -0.64
CA LEU A 139 -22.95 13.67 0.61
C LEU A 139 -22.07 14.29 1.70
N THR A 140 -22.60 14.41 2.92
CA THR A 140 -21.82 14.79 4.10
C THR A 140 -21.93 13.68 5.12
N ILE A 141 -20.80 13.24 5.66
CA ILE A 141 -20.72 12.19 6.69
C ILE A 141 -19.90 12.76 7.85
N ASP A 142 -20.49 12.82 9.04
CA ASP A 142 -19.87 13.39 10.25
C ASP A 142 -19.19 14.77 10.04
N GLY A 143 -19.81 15.63 9.23
CA GLY A 143 -19.25 16.95 8.89
C GLY A 143 -18.18 16.93 7.79
N HIS A 144 -17.71 15.76 7.36
CA HIS A 144 -16.81 15.60 6.23
C HIS A 144 -17.58 15.60 4.90
N ARG A 145 -17.07 16.36 3.94
CA ARG A 145 -17.55 16.31 2.56
C ARG A 145 -17.15 14.95 1.96
N VAL A 146 -18.11 14.28 1.34
CA VAL A 146 -17.88 13.03 0.61
C VAL A 146 -18.22 13.25 -0.85
N VAL A 147 -17.27 12.91 -1.72
CA VAL A 147 -17.44 12.97 -3.18
C VAL A 147 -17.18 11.60 -3.79
N GLY A 148 -17.75 11.32 -4.95
CA GLY A 148 -17.48 10.03 -5.61
C GLY A 148 -18.60 9.60 -6.54
N ASP A 149 -18.59 8.31 -6.87
CA ASP A 149 -19.63 7.64 -7.64
C ASP A 149 -20.19 6.52 -6.78
N ASP A 150 -21.24 6.85 -6.02
CA ASP A 150 -21.96 5.95 -5.11
C ASP A 150 -22.50 4.72 -5.84
N LYS A 151 -22.90 4.87 -7.11
CA LYS A 151 -23.36 3.76 -7.96
C LYS A 151 -22.23 2.80 -8.33
N ARG A 152 -20.98 3.23 -8.24
CA ARG A 152 -19.79 2.40 -8.45
C ARG A 152 -19.13 1.97 -7.13
N GLY A 153 -19.72 2.30 -5.99
CA GLY A 153 -19.16 1.96 -4.68
C GLY A 153 -17.85 2.70 -4.40
N VAL A 154 -17.73 3.95 -4.85
CA VAL A 154 -16.55 4.80 -4.64
C VAL A 154 -16.93 6.02 -3.81
N TYR A 155 -16.33 6.15 -2.64
CA TYR A 155 -16.51 7.30 -1.74
C TYR A 155 -15.16 7.88 -1.36
N ASP A 156 -14.93 9.15 -1.69
CA ASP A 156 -13.77 9.92 -1.25
C ASP A 156 -14.19 10.86 -0.12
N VAL A 157 -13.74 10.56 1.10
CA VAL A 157 -14.00 11.36 2.30
C VAL A 157 -12.91 12.43 2.41
N VAL A 158 -13.30 13.70 2.42
CA VAL A 158 -12.38 14.84 2.66
C VAL A 158 -12.08 14.91 4.15
N VAL A 159 -10.85 14.58 4.55
CA VAL A 159 -10.49 14.39 5.97
C VAL A 159 -9.70 15.53 6.59
N GLY A 160 -9.36 16.56 5.82
CA GLY A 160 -8.61 17.69 6.37
C GLY A 160 -8.52 18.89 5.46
N GLU A 161 -7.86 19.92 5.98
CA GLU A 161 -7.72 21.20 5.30
C GLU A 161 -6.81 21.11 4.07
N PRO A 162 -7.06 21.95 3.04
CA PRO A 162 -6.16 22.05 1.90
C PRO A 162 -4.74 22.49 2.31
N VAL A 163 -3.73 21.83 1.75
CA VAL A 163 -2.31 22.13 1.96
C VAL A 163 -1.60 22.44 0.64
N ASP A 164 -0.53 23.22 0.71
CA ASP A 164 0.33 23.46 -0.45
C ASP A 164 1.31 22.30 -0.63
N GLY A 165 1.12 21.54 -1.70
CA GLY A 165 2.02 20.47 -2.13
C GLY A 165 2.99 20.93 -3.21
N ALA A 166 3.94 20.05 -3.56
CA ALA A 166 4.94 20.32 -4.60
C ALA A 166 4.35 20.67 -5.98
N ARG A 167 3.11 20.25 -6.26
CA ARG A 167 2.42 20.46 -7.54
C ARG A 167 1.25 21.44 -7.44
N GLY A 168 1.12 22.16 -6.33
CA GLY A 168 0.02 23.07 -6.05
C GLY A 168 -0.81 22.65 -4.83
N ARG A 169 -1.91 23.37 -4.63
CA ARG A 169 -2.80 23.18 -3.48
C ARG A 169 -3.60 21.90 -3.64
N VAL A 170 -3.59 21.06 -2.61
CA VAL A 170 -4.26 19.76 -2.57
C VAL A 170 -5.04 19.58 -1.29
N VAL A 171 -6.11 18.79 -1.34
CA VAL A 171 -6.92 18.40 -0.18
C VAL A 171 -6.65 16.93 0.15
N PRO A 172 -6.39 16.59 1.43
CA PRO A 172 -6.26 15.20 1.86
C PRO A 172 -7.62 14.51 1.84
N LEU A 173 -7.67 13.30 1.28
CA LEU A 173 -8.88 12.49 1.24
C LEU A 173 -8.55 11.00 1.42
N VAL A 174 -9.53 10.28 1.93
CA VAL A 174 -9.51 8.82 2.03
C VAL A 174 -10.53 8.29 1.04
N SER A 175 -10.05 7.54 0.05
CA SER A 175 -10.87 6.83 -0.91
C SER A 175 -11.27 5.48 -0.33
N VAL A 176 -12.55 5.16 -0.41
CA VAL A 176 -13.12 3.86 -0.03
C VAL A 176 -13.79 3.29 -1.26
N VAL A 177 -13.29 2.15 -1.72
CA VAL A 177 -13.76 1.48 -2.93
C VAL A 177 -14.17 0.06 -2.58
N GLY A 178 -15.42 -0.30 -2.85
CA GLY A 178 -15.90 -1.67 -2.68
C GLY A 178 -16.21 -2.37 -4.00
N SER A 179 -16.38 -3.69 -3.93
CA SER A 179 -16.91 -4.49 -5.03
C SER A 179 -18.36 -4.09 -5.39
N ALA A 180 -18.78 -4.32 -6.63
CA ALA A 180 -20.13 -4.01 -7.08
C ALA A 180 -21.19 -4.67 -6.18
N GLY A 181 -22.16 -3.87 -5.70
CA GLY A 181 -23.22 -4.33 -4.79
C GLY A 181 -22.91 -4.17 -3.29
N SER A 182 -21.71 -3.74 -2.91
CA SER A 182 -21.32 -3.53 -1.51
C SER A 182 -21.58 -2.10 -0.98
N ASN A 183 -22.48 -1.34 -1.62
CA ASN A 183 -22.65 0.10 -1.36
C ASN A 183 -22.91 0.45 0.11
N GLU A 184 -23.68 -0.36 0.84
CA GLU A 184 -23.93 -0.15 2.27
C GLU A 184 -22.65 -0.38 3.10
N LEU A 185 -21.89 -1.43 2.80
CA LEU A 185 -20.61 -1.69 3.46
C LEU A 185 -19.60 -0.58 3.19
N VAL A 186 -19.51 -0.11 1.94
CA VAL A 186 -18.59 0.99 1.59
C VAL A 186 -18.98 2.27 2.33
N LEU A 187 -20.28 2.51 2.51
CA LEU A 187 -20.76 3.62 3.32
C LEU A 187 -20.42 3.45 4.81
N ASP A 188 -20.57 2.25 5.38
CA ASP A 188 -20.15 1.95 6.76
C ASP A 188 -18.64 2.19 6.95
N VAL A 189 -17.81 1.82 5.98
CA VAL A 189 -16.37 2.08 6.03
C VAL A 189 -16.08 3.58 5.86
N ALA A 190 -16.80 4.29 5.00
CA ALA A 190 -16.66 5.74 4.86
C ALA A 190 -17.08 6.50 6.14
N LEU A 191 -18.10 6.01 6.86
CA LEU A 191 -18.46 6.47 8.20
C LEU A 191 -17.33 6.24 9.19
N ALA A 192 -16.80 5.01 9.26
CA ALA A 192 -15.70 4.69 10.15
C ALA A 192 -14.45 5.55 9.87
N VAL A 193 -14.20 5.89 8.59
CA VAL A 193 -13.15 6.83 8.17
C VAL A 193 -13.42 8.24 8.68
N ALA A 194 -14.63 8.77 8.49
CA ALA A 194 -14.97 10.12 8.91
C ALA A 194 -14.80 10.31 10.42
N GLU A 195 -15.21 9.33 11.22
CA GLU A 195 -15.06 9.36 12.70
C GLU A 195 -13.60 9.35 13.20
N MET A 196 -12.62 9.05 12.34
CA MET A 196 -11.20 9.02 12.74
C MET A 196 -10.53 10.40 12.65
N PHE A 197 -11.11 11.34 11.90
CA PHE A 197 -10.48 12.62 11.53
C PHE A 197 -11.27 13.82 12.05
#